data_AF-A0A832WKH9-F1
#
_entry.id   AF-A0A832WKH9-F1
#
_cell.length_a   1.000
_cell.length_b   1.000
_cell.length_c   1.000
_cell.angle_alpha   90.00
_cell.angle_beta   90.00
_cell.angle_gamma   90.00
#
_symmetry.space_group_name_H-M   'P 1'
#
loop_
_entity.id
_entity.type
_entity.pdbx_description
1 polymer ?
#
loop_
_entity_poly.entity_id
_entity_poly.type
_entity_poly.pdbx_seq_one_letter_code
_entity_poly.pdbx_strand_id
1 'polypeptide(L)'
;EDTSSLQKKIEGLPEIIGSSARLRSSGVVSYQGKEVGTVIYGIDPGDESQVTHLESAMLSGEFISRPDRGEIILGREVSGGYGALMESKSLGGVEVGDTVNVKIEGVNRKFRVKGIYSTLYSNTDSSAYINKADMEEILGVKNRANEIAVKTT
;
A
#
# COMPACT_ATOMS: atom_id res chain seq x y z
N GLU A 1 31.83 -1.54 12.00
CA GLU A 1 31.22 -1.39 10.65
C GLU A 1 29.79 -0.84 10.75
N ASP A 2 29.67 0.27 11.48
CA ASP A 2 29.25 1.60 11.05
C ASP A 2 28.13 1.73 9.99
N THR A 3 26.90 1.60 10.47
CA THR A 3 25.64 1.89 9.76
C THR A 3 25.48 3.37 9.39
N SER A 4 26.25 4.28 9.97
CA SER A 4 26.20 5.73 9.74
C SER A 4 26.73 6.19 8.36
N SER A 5 27.46 5.33 7.65
CA SER A 5 28.11 5.71 6.38
C SER A 5 27.25 5.47 5.14
N LEU A 6 26.19 4.65 5.24
CA LEU A 6 25.28 4.36 4.14
C LEU A 6 24.15 5.37 4.01
N GLN A 7 23.73 6.02 5.11
CA GLN A 7 22.69 7.07 5.08
C GLN A 7 23.18 8.36 4.42
N LYS A 8 24.42 8.79 4.69
CA LYS A 8 24.97 10.04 4.15
C LYS A 8 25.27 10.05 2.64
N LYS A 9 25.25 8.89 1.96
CA LYS A 9 25.60 8.82 0.53
C LYS A 9 24.40 8.97 -0.41
N ILE A 10 23.19 9.04 0.14
CA ILE A 10 21.95 9.17 -0.64
C ILE A 10 21.35 10.59 -0.52
N GLU A 11 21.73 11.36 0.52
CA GLU A 11 21.31 12.76 0.74
C GLU A 11 22.07 13.82 -0.12
N GLY A 12 22.75 13.40 -1.18
CA GLY A 12 23.68 14.25 -1.94
C GLY A 12 23.19 14.76 -3.31
N LEU A 13 21.96 14.44 -3.73
CA LEU A 13 21.47 14.81 -5.06
C LEU A 13 20.44 15.95 -4.98
N PRO A 14 20.76 17.15 -5.51
CA PRO A 14 19.98 18.39 -5.32
C PRO A 14 18.68 18.50 -6.14
N GLU A 15 18.17 17.39 -6.69
CA GLU A 15 16.97 17.38 -7.56
C GLU A 15 15.80 16.58 -6.96
N ILE A 16 15.80 16.36 -5.64
CA ILE A 16 14.80 15.54 -4.94
C ILE A 16 13.69 16.44 -4.41
N ILE A 17 12.51 16.36 -5.03
CA ILE A 17 11.33 17.19 -4.71
C ILE A 17 10.47 16.55 -3.59
N GLY A 18 10.83 15.33 -3.17
CA GLY A 18 10.22 14.57 -2.07
C GLY A 18 10.78 13.15 -2.00
N SER A 19 10.90 12.59 -0.80
CA SER A 19 11.42 11.23 -0.55
C SER A 19 10.43 10.46 0.33
N SER A 20 9.59 9.62 -0.29
CA SER A 20 8.71 8.72 0.46
C SER A 20 9.42 7.39 0.71
N ALA A 21 9.73 7.11 1.99
CA ALA A 21 10.24 5.81 2.41
C ALA A 21 9.08 4.80 2.41
N ARG A 22 8.89 4.09 1.30
CA ARG A 22 7.85 3.07 1.14
C ARG A 22 8.38 1.70 1.54
N LEU A 23 7.60 0.94 2.28
CA LEU A 23 7.87 -0.48 2.49
C LEU A 23 7.10 -1.26 1.43
N ARG A 24 7.80 -2.08 0.65
CA ARG A 24 7.17 -2.99 -0.32
C ARG A 24 7.22 -4.41 0.24
N SER A 25 6.07 -5.05 0.34
CA SER A 25 5.97 -6.48 0.66
C SER A 25 4.96 -7.16 -0.25
N SER A 26 5.31 -8.33 -0.77
CA SER A 26 4.34 -9.19 -1.43
C SER A 26 3.49 -9.91 -0.38
N GLY A 27 2.20 -10.03 -0.66
CA GLY A 27 1.29 -10.75 0.22
C GLY A 27 0.07 -11.25 -0.53
N VAL A 28 -0.80 -11.94 0.21
CA VAL A 28 -2.05 -12.47 -0.30
C VAL A 28 -3.17 -11.80 0.48
N VAL A 29 -4.10 -11.17 -0.23
CA VAL A 29 -5.33 -10.66 0.35
C VAL A 29 -6.41 -11.71 0.12
N SER A 30 -7.19 -12.02 1.16
CA SER A 30 -8.20 -13.07 1.16
C SER A 30 -9.52 -12.51 1.68
N TYR A 31 -10.60 -12.71 0.94
CA TYR A 31 -11.94 -12.22 1.25
C TYR A 31 -13.01 -13.23 0.83
N GLN A 32 -13.93 -13.58 1.73
CA GLN A 32 -15.03 -14.53 1.48
C GLN A 32 -14.62 -15.83 0.74
N GLY A 33 -13.41 -16.34 1.01
CA GLY A 33 -12.90 -17.57 0.38
C GLY A 33 -12.22 -17.37 -0.98
N LYS A 34 -12.13 -16.14 -1.49
CA LYS A 34 -11.27 -15.76 -2.62
C LYS A 34 -9.95 -15.21 -2.11
N GLU A 35 -8.87 -15.49 -2.83
CA GLU A 35 -7.52 -15.05 -2.48
C GLU A 35 -6.82 -14.45 -3.70
N VAL A 36 -6.17 -13.31 -3.50
CA VAL A 36 -5.47 -12.56 -4.54
C VAL A 36 -4.07 -12.23 -4.05
N GLY A 37 -3.06 -12.70 -4.78
CA GLY A 37 -1.69 -12.28 -4.57
C GLY A 37 -1.48 -10.86 -5.10
N THR A 38 -1.09 -9.94 -4.24
CA THR A 38 -0.84 -8.54 -4.60
C THR A 38 0.40 -8.01 -3.88
N VAL A 39 0.89 -6.87 -4.34
CA VAL A 39 1.95 -6.14 -3.65
C VAL A 39 1.28 -5.17 -2.70
N ILE A 40 1.63 -5.27 -1.42
CA ILE A 40 1.21 -4.34 -0.39
C ILE A 40 2.34 -3.32 -0.20
N TYR A 41 1.97 -2.05 -0.16
CA TYR A 41 2.87 -0.95 0.11
C TYR A 41 2.53 -0.33 1.47
N GLY A 42 3.49 -0.34 2.39
CA GLY A 42 3.45 0.41 3.64
C GLY A 42 3.91 1.84 3.38
N ILE A 43 2.98 2.78 3.42
CA ILE A 43 3.20 4.18 3.07
C ILE A 43 2.92 5.10 4.26
N ASP A 44 3.57 6.27 4.29
CA ASP A 44 3.15 7.35 5.17
C ASP A 44 2.16 8.23 4.40
N PRO A 45 0.89 8.29 4.81
CA PRO A 45 -0.12 9.01 4.03
C PRO A 45 0.12 10.52 3.98
N GLY A 46 0.85 11.09 4.94
CA GLY A 46 1.23 12.50 4.91
C GLY A 46 2.24 12.81 3.80
N ASP A 47 3.18 11.89 3.58
CA ASP A 47 4.21 12.02 2.53
C ASP A 47 3.63 11.67 1.14
N GLU A 48 2.82 10.61 1.07
CA GLU A 48 2.25 10.09 -0.19
C GLU A 48 1.22 11.04 -0.82
N SER A 49 0.43 11.74 0.00
CA SER A 49 -0.53 12.76 -0.45
C SER A 49 0.18 13.85 -1.26
N GLN A 50 1.38 14.26 -0.84
CA GLN A 50 2.16 15.30 -1.54
C GLN A 50 2.78 14.81 -2.87
N VAL A 51 3.02 13.51 -3.01
CA VAL A 51 3.76 12.95 -4.15
C VAL A 51 2.84 12.46 -5.26
N THR A 52 1.79 11.72 -4.90
CA THR A 52 1.01 10.91 -5.87
C THR A 52 -0.44 11.42 -6.06
N HIS A 53 -0.96 12.27 -5.18
CA HIS A 53 -2.37 12.74 -5.23
C HIS A 53 -3.38 11.57 -5.33
N LEU A 54 -3.07 10.43 -4.70
CA LEU A 54 -3.93 9.23 -4.68
C LEU A 54 -5.34 9.50 -4.14
N GLU A 55 -5.49 10.50 -3.27
CA GLU A 55 -6.79 10.96 -2.77
C GLU A 55 -7.76 11.35 -3.90
N SER A 56 -7.27 11.94 -5.00
CA SER A 56 -8.09 12.28 -6.16
C SER A 56 -8.41 11.09 -7.06
N ALA A 57 -7.72 9.96 -6.89
CA ALA A 57 -7.93 8.71 -7.63
C ALA A 57 -8.80 7.70 -6.86
N MET A 58 -9.38 8.11 -5.73
CA MET A 58 -10.28 7.29 -4.94
C MET A 58 -11.62 7.12 -5.67
N LEU A 59 -11.99 5.87 -5.95
CA LEU A 59 -13.31 5.53 -6.49
C LEU A 59 -14.38 5.52 -5.40
N SER A 60 -14.02 5.09 -4.19
CA SER A 60 -14.93 5.06 -3.05
C SER A 60 -14.19 4.99 -1.73
N GLY A 61 -14.82 5.53 -0.68
CA GLY A 61 -14.26 5.58 0.66
C GLY A 61 -13.26 6.72 0.82
N GLU A 62 -12.35 6.54 1.77
CA GLU A 62 -11.40 7.55 2.19
C GLU A 62 -9.97 7.01 2.17
N PHE A 63 -9.01 7.90 1.92
CA PHE A 63 -7.60 7.54 1.96
C PHE A 63 -7.16 7.29 3.41
N ILE A 64 -6.18 6.39 3.60
CA ILE A 64 -5.62 6.11 4.93
C ILE A 64 -4.98 7.36 5.52
N SER A 65 -5.16 7.60 6.83
CA SER A 65 -4.50 8.69 7.56
C SER A 65 -3.43 8.16 8.51
N ARG A 66 -2.51 9.03 8.96
CA ARG A 66 -1.42 8.62 9.86
C ARG A 66 -1.86 7.91 11.15
N PRO A 67 -2.95 8.30 11.84
CA PRO A 67 -3.39 7.62 13.05
C PRO A 67 -4.17 6.32 12.78
N ASP A 68 -4.59 6.07 11.53
CA ASP A 68 -5.35 4.89 11.17
C ASP A 68 -4.47 3.64 11.25
N ARG A 69 -4.97 2.64 11.99
CA ARG A 69 -4.31 1.36 12.26
C ARG A 69 -5.23 0.23 11.84
N GLY A 70 -4.70 -0.74 11.11
CA GLY A 70 -5.49 -1.87 10.61
C GLY A 70 -6.42 -1.50 9.45
N GLU A 71 -6.10 -0.44 8.71
CA GLU A 71 -6.85 -0.01 7.52
C GLU A 71 -6.03 -0.22 6.25
N ILE A 72 -6.72 -0.60 5.18
CA ILE A 72 -6.16 -0.87 3.87
C ILE A 72 -6.97 -0.16 2.80
N ILE A 73 -6.28 0.36 1.79
CA ILE A 73 -6.91 0.74 0.54
C ILE A 73 -6.52 -0.24 -0.56
N LEU A 74 -7.50 -0.65 -1.35
CA LEU A 74 -7.34 -1.65 -2.39
C LEU A 74 -7.46 -0.98 -3.75
N GLY A 75 -6.60 -1.38 -4.68
CA GLY A 75 -6.81 -1.00 -6.07
C GLY A 75 -8.03 -1.73 -6.64
N ARG A 76 -8.67 -1.14 -7.63
CA ARG A 76 -9.86 -1.70 -8.29
C ARG A 76 -9.66 -3.15 -8.74
N GLU A 77 -8.52 -3.50 -9.33
CA GLU A 77 -8.27 -4.88 -9.78
C GLU A 77 -8.17 -5.87 -8.62
N VAL A 78 -7.66 -5.45 -7.46
CA VAL A 78 -7.63 -6.31 -6.27
C VAL A 78 -9.04 -6.46 -5.69
N SER A 79 -9.80 -5.36 -5.58
CA SER A 79 -11.15 -5.38 -5.01
C SER A 79 -12.12 -6.25 -5.81
N GLY A 80 -11.98 -6.28 -7.14
CA GLY A 80 -12.92 -6.97 -8.04
C GLY A 80 -14.24 -6.23 -8.24
N GLY A 81 -14.42 -5.07 -7.62
CA GLY A 81 -15.56 -4.19 -7.83
C GLY A 81 -15.30 -3.17 -8.94
N TYR A 82 -16.27 -2.27 -9.16
CA TYR A 82 -16.13 -1.10 -10.05
C TYR A 82 -15.68 -1.42 -11.49
N GLY A 83 -16.07 -2.59 -12.02
CA GLY A 83 -15.75 -2.99 -13.40
C GLY A 83 -14.33 -3.56 -13.58
N ALA A 84 -13.78 -4.22 -12.54
CA ALA A 84 -12.52 -4.95 -12.66
C ALA A 84 -12.56 -5.94 -13.83
N LEU A 85 -11.57 -5.85 -14.72
CA LEU A 85 -11.48 -6.69 -15.93
C LEU A 85 -11.10 -8.15 -15.63
N MET A 86 -10.51 -8.41 -14.47
CA MET A 86 -9.99 -9.73 -14.07
C MET A 86 -10.73 -10.31 -12.86
N GLU A 87 -12.03 -10.57 -12.99
CA GLU A 87 -12.86 -11.15 -11.91
C GLU A 87 -12.26 -12.42 -11.27
N SER A 88 -11.57 -13.26 -12.05
CA SER A 88 -10.90 -14.48 -11.60
C SER A 88 -9.63 -14.25 -10.77
N LYS A 89 -9.07 -13.04 -10.80
CA LYS A 89 -7.89 -12.61 -10.02
C LYS A 89 -8.24 -11.50 -9.02
N SER A 90 -9.52 -11.34 -8.71
CA SER A 90 -9.99 -10.34 -7.77
C SER A 90 -10.68 -10.96 -6.56
N LEU A 91 -10.86 -10.15 -5.52
CA LEU A 91 -11.54 -10.55 -4.28
C LEU A 91 -13.06 -10.72 -4.44
N GLY A 92 -13.61 -10.43 -5.63
CA GLY A 92 -15.00 -10.71 -5.97
C GLY A 92 -15.99 -9.59 -5.65
N GLY A 93 -15.53 -8.35 -5.50
CA GLY A 93 -16.39 -7.19 -5.25
C GLY A 93 -16.31 -6.72 -3.80
N VAL A 94 -15.10 -6.56 -3.28
CA VAL A 94 -14.89 -5.94 -1.97
C VAL A 94 -15.37 -4.49 -2.01
N GLU A 95 -16.13 -4.12 -0.98
CA GLU A 95 -16.62 -2.76 -0.78
C GLU A 95 -15.93 -2.06 0.39
N VAL A 96 -16.07 -0.74 0.44
CA VAL A 96 -15.55 0.05 1.56
C VAL A 96 -16.30 -0.29 2.84
N GLY A 97 -15.56 -0.45 3.93
CA GLY A 97 -16.06 -0.85 5.23
C GLY A 97 -15.92 -2.34 5.51
N ASP A 98 -15.64 -3.14 4.48
CA ASP A 98 -15.47 -4.58 4.60
C ASP A 98 -14.12 -4.94 5.27
N THR A 99 -14.00 -6.14 5.83
CA THR A 99 -12.77 -6.66 6.45
C THR A 99 -12.16 -7.78 5.62
N VAL A 100 -10.97 -7.53 5.10
CA VAL A 100 -10.17 -8.49 4.35
C VAL A 100 -9.07 -9.09 5.23
N ASN A 101 -8.68 -10.34 4.99
CA ASN A 101 -7.46 -10.90 5.59
C ASN A 101 -6.29 -10.61 4.67
N VAL A 102 -5.20 -10.10 5.23
CA VAL A 102 -3.96 -9.86 4.51
C VAL A 102 -2.91 -10.76 5.13
N LYS A 103 -2.29 -11.60 4.31
CA LYS A 103 -1.20 -12.50 4.69
C LYS A 103 0.10 -12.02 4.08
N ILE A 104 1.03 -11.58 4.92
CA ILE A 104 2.37 -11.11 4.53
C ILE A 104 3.40 -11.95 5.29
N GLU A 105 4.37 -12.53 4.60
CA GLU A 105 5.43 -13.37 5.19
C GLU A 105 4.93 -14.43 6.21
N GLY A 106 3.76 -15.01 5.94
CA GLY A 106 3.16 -16.04 6.80
C GLY A 106 2.31 -15.50 7.95
N VAL A 107 2.33 -14.19 8.23
CA VAL A 107 1.49 -13.53 9.24
C VAL A 107 0.18 -13.11 8.60
N ASN A 108 -0.94 -13.64 9.11
CA ASN A 108 -2.28 -13.25 8.70
C ASN A 108 -2.85 -12.19 9.65
N ARG A 109 -3.29 -11.06 9.10
CA ARG A 109 -3.91 -9.98 9.85
C ARG A 109 -5.14 -9.47 9.12
N LYS A 110 -6.18 -9.13 9.87
CA LYS A 110 -7.42 -8.57 9.32
C LYS A 110 -7.26 -7.06 9.17
N PHE A 111 -7.63 -6.55 8.00
CA PHE A 111 -7.64 -5.13 7.68
C PHE A 111 -9.03 -4.71 7.25
N ARG A 112 -9.45 -3.52 7.69
CA ARG A 112 -10.67 -2.91 7.22
C ARG A 112 -10.39 -2.09 5.97
N VAL A 113 -11.18 -2.29 4.94
CA VAL A 113 -11.09 -1.57 3.68
C VAL A 113 -11.63 -0.18 3.91
N LYS A 114 -10.73 0.81 3.95
CA LYS A 114 -11.10 2.21 4.13
C LYS A 114 -11.49 2.85 2.80
N GLY A 115 -10.95 2.33 1.70
CA GLY A 115 -11.17 2.89 0.39
C GLY A 115 -10.71 2.02 -0.76
N ILE A 116 -11.22 2.33 -1.94
CA ILE A 116 -10.89 1.69 -3.20
C ILE A 116 -10.46 2.78 -4.17
N TYR A 117 -9.29 2.63 -4.78
CA TYR A 117 -8.73 3.59 -5.71
C TYR A 117 -8.54 2.98 -7.10
N SER A 118 -8.50 3.82 -8.13
CA SER A 118 -8.15 3.42 -9.49
C SER A 118 -7.38 4.54 -10.17
N THR A 119 -6.18 4.22 -10.64
CA THR A 119 -5.33 5.19 -11.33
C THR A 119 -5.39 5.02 -12.85
N LEU A 120 -6.36 4.24 -13.36
CA LEU A 120 -6.50 3.84 -14.77
C LEU A 120 -5.33 2.99 -15.30
N TYR A 121 -4.29 2.75 -14.50
CA TYR A 121 -3.14 1.91 -14.84
C TYR A 121 -3.24 0.57 -14.12
N SER A 122 -3.42 -0.51 -14.88
CA SER A 122 -3.60 -1.86 -14.34
C SER A 122 -2.51 -2.30 -13.36
N ASN A 123 -1.24 -1.98 -13.66
CA ASN A 123 -0.13 -2.30 -12.75
C ASN A 123 -0.28 -1.67 -11.36
N THR A 124 -0.86 -0.49 -11.26
CA THR A 124 -1.07 0.21 -9.98
C THR A 124 -2.39 -0.23 -9.35
N ASP A 125 -3.47 -0.39 -10.12
CA ASP A 125 -4.76 -0.91 -9.66
C ASP A 125 -4.68 -2.34 -9.09
N SER A 126 -3.64 -3.11 -9.43
CA SER A 126 -3.39 -4.45 -8.89
C SER A 126 -2.54 -4.45 -7.61
N SER A 127 -2.40 -3.31 -6.93
CA SER A 127 -1.65 -3.14 -5.68
C SER A 127 -2.55 -2.75 -4.50
N ALA A 128 -2.05 -2.90 -3.27
CA ALA A 128 -2.72 -2.43 -2.06
C ALA A 128 -1.81 -1.52 -1.23
N TYR A 129 -2.40 -0.60 -0.47
CA TYR A 129 -1.64 0.31 0.40
C TYR A 129 -2.16 0.24 1.83
N ILE A 130 -1.23 0.19 2.78
CA ILE A 130 -1.48 0.22 4.22
C ILE A 130 -0.58 1.26 4.88
N ASN A 131 -0.87 1.59 6.13
CA ASN A 131 0.01 2.42 6.92
C ASN A 131 1.37 1.72 7.12
N LYS A 132 2.47 2.44 6.93
CA LYS A 132 3.83 1.96 7.18
C LYS A 132 3.96 1.29 8.56
N ALA A 133 3.32 1.86 9.58
CA ALA A 133 3.37 1.33 10.93
C ALA A 133 2.69 -0.05 11.08
N ASP A 134 1.63 -0.33 10.30
CA ASP A 134 1.02 -1.66 10.25
C ASP A 134 1.94 -2.66 9.56
N MET A 135 2.59 -2.25 8.47
CA MET A 135 3.53 -3.12 7.75
C MET A 135 4.72 -3.53 8.63
N GLU A 136 5.33 -2.58 9.36
CA GLU A 136 6.41 -2.85 10.32
C GLU A 136 5.97 -3.81 11.42
N GLU A 137 4.72 -3.67 11.91
CA GLU A 137 4.18 -4.55 12.95
C GLU A 137 3.93 -5.98 12.45
N ILE A 138 3.43 -6.14 11.21
CA ILE A 138 3.20 -7.46 10.60
C ILE A 138 4.52 -8.19 10.36
N LEU A 139 5.51 -7.48 9.81
CA LEU A 139 6.83 -8.03 9.51
C LEU A 139 7.65 -8.31 10.78
N GLY A 140 7.22 -7.79 11.94
CA GLY A 140 7.97 -7.90 13.19
C GLY A 140 9.32 -7.17 13.14
N VAL A 141 9.50 -6.25 12.19
CA VAL A 141 10.72 -5.45 12.01
C VAL A 141 10.40 -4.00 12.36
N LYS A 142 11.14 -3.44 13.32
CA LYS A 142 11.15 -1.99 13.58
C LYS A 142 12.25 -1.34 12.75
N ASN A 143 11.95 -0.24 12.08
CA ASN A 143 12.95 0.65 11.47
C ASN A 143 13.68 0.08 10.24
N ARG A 144 12.99 -0.69 9.39
CA ARG A 144 13.47 -1.01 8.04
C ARG A 144 12.62 -0.28 7.01
N ALA A 145 13.25 0.29 5.99
CA ALA A 145 12.62 0.76 4.77
C ALA A 145 13.35 0.09 3.62
N ASN A 146 12.62 -0.65 2.77
CA ASN A 146 13.22 -1.43 1.68
C ASN A 146 13.19 -0.70 0.33
N GLU A 147 12.45 0.40 0.19
CA GLU A 147 12.36 1.17 -1.06
C GLU A 147 12.29 2.67 -0.75
N ILE A 148 13.18 3.47 -1.33
CA ILE A 148 13.09 4.94 -1.28
C ILE A 148 12.51 5.37 -2.63
N ALA A 149 11.26 5.81 -2.64
CA ALA A 149 10.65 6.40 -3.83
C ALA A 149 11.14 7.85 -3.94
N VAL A 150 11.97 8.12 -4.96
CA VAL A 150 12.50 9.44 -5.27
C VAL A 150 11.72 10.02 -6.45
N LYS A 151 11.08 11.18 -6.24
CA LYS A 151 10.47 11.96 -7.32
C LYS A 151 11.49 12.99 -7.83
N THR A 152 11.90 12.84 -9.08
CA THR A 152 12.75 13.78 -9.81
C THR A 152 11.91 14.64 -10.77
N THR A 153 12.41 15.83 -11.13
CA THR A 153 11.67 16.86 -11.90
C THR A 153 11.35 16.50 -13.33
#